data_AF-A0A350ALZ0-F1
#
_entry.id   AF-A0A350ALZ0-F1
#
_cell.length_a   1.000
_cell.length_b   1.000
_cell.length_c   1.000
_cell.angle_alpha   90.00
_cell.angle_beta   90.00
_cell.angle_gamma   90.00
#
_symmetry.space_group_name_H-M   'P 1'
#
loop_
_entity.id
_entity.type
_entity.pdbx_description
1 polymer ?
#
loop_
_entity_poly.entity_id
_entity_poly.type
_entity_poly.pdbx_seq_one_letter_code
_entity_poly.pdbx_strand_id
1 'polypeptide(L)' 'MNYNVELSQEALRSLSRLDKQIAQQVLDRIKWLSFHIDDVNHKALTGHLRGAFKLRGRDY' A
#
# COMPACT_ATOMS: atom_id res chain seq x y z
N MET A 1 -10.98 -5.02 -10.28
CA MET A 1 -10.54 -6.43 -10.18
C MET A 1 -10.08 -6.73 -8.75
N ASN A 2 -9.90 -7.98 -8.32
CA ASN A 2 -9.34 -8.28 -6.98
C ASN A 2 -7.88 -8.73 -7.12
N TYR A 3 -6.95 -7.87 -6.72
CA TYR A 3 -5.51 -8.15 -6.82
C TYR A 3 -5.01 -8.93 -5.60
N ASN A 4 -4.02 -9.80 -5.81
CA ASN A 4 -3.34 -10.47 -4.71
C ASN A 4 -2.31 -9.53 -4.07
N VAL A 5 -2.30 -9.47 -2.73
CA VAL A 5 -1.34 -8.65 -1.98
C VAL A 5 -0.27 -9.56 -1.38
N GLU A 6 0.99 -9.30 -1.72
CA GLU A 6 2.14 -9.97 -1.11
C GLU A 6 2.94 -8.98 -0.26
N LEU A 7 3.11 -9.31 1.01
CA LEU A 7 3.90 -8.51 1.96
C LEU A 7 5.31 -9.08 2.06
N SER A 8 6.31 -8.23 1.88
CA SER A 8 7.70 -8.61 2.14
C SER A 8 7.95 -8.84 3.63
N GLN A 9 8.99 -9.60 3.97
CA GLN A 9 9.39 -9.78 5.36
C GLN A 9 9.74 -8.46 6.06
N GLU A 10 10.21 -7.46 5.31
CA GLU A 10 10.48 -6.13 5.84
C GLU A 10 9.18 -5.38 6.16
N ALA A 11 8.16 -5.50 5.31
CA ALA A 11 6.83 -4.93 5.57
C ALA A 11 6.19 -5.53 6.83
N LEU A 12 6.28 -6.86 7.00
CA LEU A 12 5.78 -7.54 8.21
C LEU A 12 6.49 -7.05 9.48
N ARG A 13 7.83 -6.95 9.45
CA ARG A 13 8.62 -6.41 10.57
C ARG A 13 8.32 -4.95 10.87
N SER A 14 7.97 -4.17 9.86
CA SER A 14 7.60 -2.76 10.03
C SER A 14 6.22 -2.64 10.66
N LEU A 15 5.24 -3.41 10.18
CA LEU A 15 3.89 -3.48 10.73
C LEU A 15 3.88 -3.92 12.19
N SER A 16 4.71 -4.90 12.57
CA SER A 16 4.79 -5.38 13.95
C SER A 16 5.36 -4.37 14.95
N ARG A 17 6.00 -3.30 14.48
CA ARG A 17 6.55 -2.21 15.32
C ARG A 17 5.56 -1.06 15.51
N LEU A 18 4.46 -1.05 14.76
CA LEU A 18 3.41 -0.05 14.89
C LEU A 18 2.47 -0.41 16.04
N ASP A 19 1.80 0.60 16.57
CA ASP A 19 0.65 0.38 17.45
C ASP A 19 -0.42 -0.46 16.71
N LYS A 20 -1.11 -1.34 17.46
CA LYS A 20 -2.10 -2.26 16.90
C LYS A 20 -3.18 -1.54 16.07
N GLN A 21 -3.64 -0.38 16.51
CA GLN A 21 -4.64 0.40 15.79
C GLN A 21 -4.07 0.94 14.47
N ILE A 22 -2.82 1.41 14.49
CA ILE A 22 -2.15 1.92 13.29
C ILE A 22 -1.87 0.79 12.30
N ALA A 23 -1.37 -0.35 12.78
CA ALA A 23 -1.12 -1.52 11.94
C ALA A 23 -2.40 -1.99 11.24
N GLN A 24 -3.54 -2.04 11.94
CA GLN A 24 -4.82 -2.40 11.36
C GLN A 24 -5.27 -1.40 10.28
N GLN A 25 -5.15 -0.10 10.54
CA GLN A 25 -5.49 0.93 9.53
C GLN A 25 -4.64 0.81 8.27
N VAL A 26 -3.35 0.45 8.41
CA VAL A 26 -2.49 0.21 7.25
C VAL A 26 -2.94 -1.04 6.48
N LEU A 27 -3.25 -2.13 7.17
CA LEU A 27 -3.76 -3.36 6.54
C LEU A 27 -5.09 -3.12 5.81
N ASP A 28 -6.00 -2.38 6.42
CA ASP A 28 -7.30 -2.06 5.81
C ASP A 28 -7.12 -1.22 4.54
N ARG A 29 -6.16 -0.28 4.54
CA ARG A 29 -5.81 0.51 3.34
C ARG A 29 -5.19 -0.33 2.24
N ILE A 30 -4.28 -1.24 2.59
CA ILE A 30 -3.67 -2.17 1.62
C ILE A 30 -4.75 -3.06 0.99
N LYS A 31 -5.68 -3.56 1.80
CA LYS A 31 -6.81 -4.36 1.34
C LYS A 31 -7.76 -3.55 0.46
N TRP A 32 -8.11 -2.33 0.86
CA TRP A 32 -8.93 -1.45 0.01
C TRP A 32 -8.26 -1.20 -1.34
N LEU A 33 -6.95 -0.96 -1.32
CA LEU A 33 -6.18 -0.73 -2.53
C LEU A 33 -6.21 -1.94 -3.48
N SER A 34 -6.22 -3.17 -2.97
CA SER A 34 -6.27 -4.36 -3.83
C SER A 34 -7.59 -4.48 -4.62
N PHE A 35 -8.64 -3.77 -4.20
CA PHE A 35 -9.91 -3.70 -4.93
C PHE A 35 -9.97 -2.48 -5.88
N HIS A 36 -9.32 -1.38 -5.51
CA HIS A 36 -9.44 -0.08 -6.18
C HIS A 36 -8.18 0.40 -6.89
N ILE A 37 -7.17 -0.45 -7.06
CA ILE A 37 -5.91 -0.08 -7.73
C ILE A 37 -6.17 0.46 -9.15
N ASP A 38 -7.17 -0.04 -9.87
CA ASP A 38 -7.48 0.44 -11.22
C ASP A 38 -8.14 1.83 -11.20
N ASP A 39 -8.81 2.17 -10.10
CA ASP A 39 -9.57 3.42 -9.93
C ASP A 39 -8.69 4.57 -9.40
N VAL A 40 -7.54 4.25 -8.80
CA VAL A 40 -6.62 5.24 -8.21
C VAL A 40 -5.61 5.72 -9.24
N ASN A 41 -5.43 7.05 -9.33
CA ASN A 41 -4.43 7.64 -10.22
C ASN A 41 -3.02 7.51 -9.64
N HIS A 42 -2.34 6.42 -10.02
CA HIS A 42 -0.99 6.12 -9.58
C HIS A 42 0.04 7.01 -10.26
N LYS A 43 0.86 7.69 -9.46
CA LYS A 43 2.04 8.38 -10.00
C LYS A 43 3.24 7.43 -9.98
N ALA A 44 3.68 7.00 -11.16
CA ALA A 44 4.92 6.25 -11.31
C ALA A 44 6.08 7.05 -10.71
N LEU A 45 6.87 6.39 -9.87
CA LEU A 45 8.07 6.96 -9.28
C LEU A 45 9.25 6.88 -10.27
N THR A 46 10.20 7.80 -10.12
CA THR A 46 11.38 7.91 -10.98
C THR A 46 12.68 7.66 -10.18
N GLY A 47 13.82 7.61 -10.88
CA GLY A 47 15.13 7.35 -10.25
C GLY A 47 15.24 5.93 -9.69
N HIS A 48 15.79 5.79 -8.48
CA HIS A 48 15.97 4.50 -7.79
C HIS A 48 14.65 3.78 -7.45
N LEU A 49 13.52 4.48 -7.52
CA LEU A 49 12.18 3.93 -7.25
C LEU A 49 11.40 3.63 -8.55
N ARG A 50 12.09 3.61 -9.71
CA ARG A 50 11.47 3.25 -10.99
C ARG A 50 10.82 1.85 -10.88
N GLY A 51 9.56 1.76 -11.29
CA GLY A 51 8.75 0.54 -11.18
C GLY A 51 7.83 0.52 -9.95
N ALA A 52 7.98 1.47 -9.02
CA ALA A 52 7.06 1.69 -7.93
C ALA A 52 6.08 2.83 -8.23
N PHE A 53 4.95 2.86 -7.52
CA PHE A 53 3.92 3.88 -7.67
C PHE A 53 3.66 4.58 -6.34
N LYS A 54 3.38 5.89 -6.39
CA LYS A 54 3.00 6.68 -5.23
C LYS A 54 1.49 6.73 -5.08
N LEU A 55 1.01 6.29 -3.92
CA LEU A 55 -0.35 6.53 -3.45
C LEU A 55 -0.51 7.96 -2.95
N ARG A 56 -1.54 8.66 -3.44
CA ARG A 56 -1.89 10.00 -2.97
C ARG A 56 -2.90 9.90 -1.83
N GLY A 57 -2.51 10.47 -0.68
CA GLY A 57 -3.28 10.52 0.57
C GLY A 57 -4.71 11.06 0.54
N ARG A 58 -5.16 11.61 -0.59
CA ARG A 58 -6.39 12.42 -0.70
C ARG A 58 -7.38 11.86 -1.74
N ASP A 59 -7.05 10.75 -2.39
CA ASP A 59 -7.90 10.16 -3.44
C ASP A 59 -8.79 9.03 -2.88
N TYR A 60 -9.02 9.05 -1.56
CA TYR A 60 -9.86 8.13 -0.77
C TYR A 60 -10.45 8.85 0.45
#